data_AF-A0A4R3VJF1-F1
#
_entry.id   AF-A0A4R3VJF1-F1
#
_cell.length_a   1.000
_cell.length_b   1.000
_cell.length_c   1.000
_cell.angle_alpha   90.00
_cell.angle_beta   90.00
_cell.angle_gamma   90.00
#
_symmetry.space_group_name_H-M   'P 1'
#
loop_
_entity.id
_entity.type
_entity.pdbx_description
1 polymer ?
#
loop_
_entity_poly.entity_id
_entity_poly.type
_entity_poly.pdbx_seq_one_letter_code
_entity_poly.pdbx_strand_id
1 'polypeptide(L)'
;MGREASCTARVGQEAAEVDALLESTTVVLRGALKRRWDIAALQNLSVEGEELRFDADGDAVALVLGEKEAQRWLKKLQTPPPTLAAKLGVSAENPALLIGPTVGTLDPALAEALAGGITTNVREARMLVAVLSKPSELERMAEFHATMICKTVWVVYPKGPGASPSEAEVRTAMRGWGYVDNKTSAVSDKLTATRYVLTQPPAKKRVRNR
;
A
#
# COMPACT_ATOMS: atom_id res chain seq x y z
N MET A 1 -0.02 -11.02 0.73
CA MET A 1 0.84 -11.92 -0.07
C MET A 1 -0.01 -12.57 -1.14
N GLY A 2 0.55 -12.76 -2.35
CA GLY A 2 -0.09 -13.53 -3.42
C GLY A 2 -0.36 -14.97 -3.02
N ARG A 3 -1.14 -15.70 -3.81
CA ARG A 3 -1.25 -17.18 -3.71
C ARG A 3 -0.95 -17.78 -5.07
N GLU A 4 -0.43 -18.99 -5.10
CA GLU A 4 -0.07 -19.70 -6.32
C GLU A 4 -0.32 -21.19 -6.12
N ALA A 5 -0.81 -21.86 -7.16
CA ALA A 5 -1.03 -23.30 -7.19
C ALA A 5 -0.94 -23.82 -8.62
N SER A 6 -0.28 -24.96 -8.81
CA SER A 6 -0.40 -25.75 -10.05
C SER A 6 -1.66 -26.60 -9.95
N CYS A 7 -2.56 -26.46 -10.92
CA CYS A 7 -3.86 -27.13 -10.91
C CYS A 7 -4.43 -27.32 -12.31
N THR A 8 -5.38 -28.25 -12.44
CA THR A 8 -6.30 -28.26 -13.57
C THR A 8 -7.20 -27.03 -13.52
N ALA A 9 -7.18 -26.22 -14.58
CA ALA A 9 -8.13 -25.14 -14.82
C ALA A 9 -9.09 -25.51 -15.95
N ARG A 10 -10.36 -25.15 -15.78
CA ARG A 10 -11.40 -25.22 -16.80
C ARG A 10 -11.93 -23.82 -17.06
N VAL A 11 -11.98 -23.41 -18.32
CA VAL A 11 -12.49 -22.10 -18.77
C VAL A 11 -13.40 -22.36 -19.96
N GLY A 12 -14.72 -22.23 -19.76
CA GLY A 12 -15.70 -22.62 -20.76
C GLY A 12 -15.54 -24.10 -21.14
N GLN A 13 -15.17 -24.37 -22.39
CA GLN A 13 -14.91 -25.73 -22.90
C GLN A 13 -13.43 -26.15 -22.85
N GLU A 14 -12.51 -25.23 -22.54
CA GLU A 14 -11.09 -25.53 -22.47
C GLU A 14 -10.71 -26.07 -21.09
N ALA A 15 -9.83 -27.07 -21.04
CA ALA A 15 -9.26 -27.60 -19.80
C ALA A 15 -7.77 -27.88 -19.96
N ALA A 16 -6.95 -27.44 -19.00
CA ALA A 16 -5.51 -27.69 -19.01
C ALA A 16 -4.89 -27.61 -17.61
N GLU A 17 -3.75 -28.27 -17.42
CA GLU A 17 -2.86 -28.00 -16.29
C GLU A 17 -2.21 -26.62 -16.44
N VAL A 18 -2.29 -25.81 -15.39
CA VAL A 18 -1.80 -24.44 -15.35
C VAL A 18 -1.16 -24.12 -14.01
N ASP A 19 -0.31 -23.09 -14.00
CA ASP A 19 0.01 -22.37 -12.77
C ASP A 19 -0.99 -21.22 -12.61
N ALA A 20 -1.85 -21.32 -11.61
CA ALA A 20 -2.80 -20.30 -11.23
C ALA A 20 -2.18 -19.38 -10.16
N LEU A 21 -2.24 -18.07 -10.38
CA LEU A 21 -1.73 -17.04 -9.47
C LEU A 21 -2.86 -16.09 -9.08
N LEU A 22 -3.06 -15.91 -7.78
CA LEU A 22 -3.89 -14.87 -7.19
C LEU A 22 -3.02 -13.71 -6.70
N GLU A 23 -2.91 -12.69 -7.54
CA GLU A 23 -2.19 -11.44 -7.28
C GLU A 23 -3.03 -10.49 -6.40
N SER A 24 -2.63 -9.21 -6.32
CA SER A 24 -3.35 -8.20 -5.52
C SER A 24 -4.66 -7.77 -6.16
N THR A 25 -4.71 -7.70 -7.49
CA THR A 25 -5.89 -7.21 -8.25
C THR A 25 -6.33 -8.16 -9.35
N THR A 26 -5.59 -9.24 -9.60
CA THR A 26 -5.85 -10.14 -10.72
C THR A 26 -5.70 -11.61 -10.35
N VAL A 27 -6.45 -12.45 -11.06
CA VAL A 27 -6.19 -13.89 -11.19
C VAL A 27 -5.52 -14.13 -12.53
N VAL A 28 -4.42 -14.87 -12.54
CA VAL A 28 -3.61 -15.15 -13.75
C VAL A 28 -3.44 -16.65 -13.89
N LEU A 29 -3.71 -17.18 -15.07
CA LEU A 29 -3.35 -18.55 -15.46
C LEU A 29 -2.13 -18.50 -16.39
N ARG A 30 -1.13 -19.32 -16.10
CA ARG A 30 0.07 -19.51 -16.92
C ARG A 30 0.17 -20.95 -17.39
N GLY A 31 0.84 -21.17 -18.52
CA GLY A 31 1.03 -22.49 -19.10
C GLY A 31 0.26 -22.67 -20.40
N ALA A 32 -0.33 -23.85 -20.58
CA ALA A 32 -1.05 -24.24 -21.79
C ALA A 32 -2.32 -23.41 -22.00
N LEU A 33 -3.00 -23.03 -20.92
CA LEU A 33 -4.13 -22.11 -20.93
C LEU A 33 -3.72 -20.79 -20.26
N LYS A 34 -3.73 -19.69 -21.02
CA LYS A 34 -3.34 -18.36 -20.55
C LYS A 34 -4.55 -17.46 -20.44
N ARG A 35 -4.78 -16.92 -19.24
CA ARG A 35 -5.85 -15.98 -18.93
C ARG A 35 -5.40 -15.00 -17.86
N ARG A 36 -5.99 -13.80 -17.86
CA ARG A 36 -5.79 -12.78 -16.83
C ARG A 36 -7.12 -12.06 -16.62
N TRP A 37 -7.63 -12.12 -15.40
CA TRP A 37 -8.89 -11.48 -15.03
C TRP A 37 -8.69 -10.52 -13.87
N ASP A 38 -9.35 -9.37 -13.93
CA ASP A 38 -9.43 -8.45 -12.81
C ASP A 38 -10.36 -9.03 -11.73
N ILE A 39 -9.88 -9.06 -10.49
CA ILE A 39 -10.65 -9.57 -9.33
C ILE A 39 -11.99 -8.83 -9.20
N ALA A 40 -12.01 -7.54 -9.52
CA ALA A 40 -13.20 -6.70 -9.45
C ALA A 40 -14.27 -7.06 -10.49
N ALA A 41 -13.90 -7.77 -11.57
CA ALA A 41 -14.80 -8.19 -12.63
C ALA A 41 -15.35 -9.61 -12.42
N LEU A 42 -14.80 -10.37 -11.47
CA LEU A 42 -15.23 -11.74 -11.20
C LEU A 42 -16.64 -11.76 -10.60
N GLN A 43 -17.45 -12.71 -11.05
CA GLN A 43 -18.81 -12.90 -10.57
C GLN A 43 -19.00 -14.32 -10.02
N ASN A 44 -20.06 -14.53 -9.23
CA ASN A 44 -20.47 -15.85 -8.75
C ASN A 44 -19.36 -16.68 -8.08
N LEU A 45 -18.49 -15.99 -7.32
CA LEU A 45 -17.39 -16.61 -6.56
C LEU A 45 -17.92 -17.64 -5.55
N SER A 46 -17.53 -18.89 -5.72
CA SER A 46 -17.93 -19.99 -4.83
C SER A 46 -16.85 -21.08 -4.75
N VAL A 47 -17.00 -21.99 -3.78
CA VAL A 47 -16.20 -23.21 -3.70
C VAL A 47 -17.15 -24.40 -3.72
N GLU A 48 -16.90 -25.34 -4.61
CA GLU A 48 -17.63 -26.60 -4.74
C GLU A 48 -16.65 -27.77 -4.66
N GLY A 49 -16.63 -28.48 -3.52
CA GLY A 49 -15.65 -29.53 -3.25
C GLY A 49 -14.22 -28.98 -3.29
N GLU A 50 -13.44 -29.43 -4.27
CA GLU A 50 -12.04 -29.03 -4.46
C GLU A 50 -11.86 -27.83 -5.41
N GLU A 51 -12.96 -27.34 -5.98
CA GLU A 51 -12.94 -26.34 -7.03
C GLU A 51 -13.28 -24.94 -6.50
N LEU A 52 -12.45 -23.97 -6.83
CA LEU A 52 -12.83 -22.56 -6.80
C LEU A 52 -13.52 -22.24 -8.13
N ARG A 53 -14.74 -21.72 -8.07
CA ARG A 53 -15.55 -21.35 -9.24
C ARG A 53 -15.86 -19.86 -9.27
N PHE A 54 -15.93 -19.31 -10.47
CA PHE A 54 -16.35 -17.94 -10.73
C PHE A 54 -16.66 -17.77 -12.22
N ASP A 55 -17.38 -16.73 -12.56
CA ASP A 55 -17.60 -16.31 -13.94
C ASP A 55 -16.69 -15.12 -14.27
N ALA A 56 -16.07 -15.16 -15.44
CA ALA A 56 -15.21 -14.10 -15.95
C ALA A 56 -15.27 -14.03 -17.47
N ASP A 57 -15.36 -12.80 -18.02
CA ASP A 57 -15.46 -12.55 -19.48
C ASP A 57 -16.57 -13.34 -20.20
N GLY A 58 -17.62 -13.73 -19.48
CA GLY A 58 -18.74 -14.54 -20.00
C GLY A 58 -18.51 -16.05 -19.95
N ASP A 59 -17.32 -16.51 -19.54
CA ASP A 59 -17.00 -17.92 -19.35
C ASP A 59 -17.13 -18.33 -17.88
N ALA A 60 -17.65 -19.54 -17.65
CA ALA A 60 -17.54 -20.20 -16.36
C ALA A 60 -16.12 -20.74 -16.16
N VAL A 61 -15.52 -20.44 -15.02
CA VAL A 61 -14.15 -20.84 -14.66
C VAL A 61 -14.18 -21.73 -13.43
N ALA A 62 -13.42 -22.83 -13.47
CA ALA A 62 -13.19 -23.70 -12.32
C ALA A 62 -11.70 -24.02 -12.18
N LEU A 63 -11.16 -23.82 -10.97
CA LEU A 63 -9.77 -24.15 -10.61
C LEU A 63 -9.77 -25.25 -9.56
N VAL A 64 -9.18 -26.41 -9.87
CA VAL A 64 -9.10 -27.56 -8.95
C VAL A 64 -7.92 -27.37 -7.99
N LEU A 65 -8.13 -26.56 -6.94
CA LEU A 65 -7.08 -26.16 -6.00
C LEU A 65 -6.94 -27.11 -4.80
N GLY A 66 -7.92 -28.00 -4.61
CA GLY A 66 -8.12 -28.73 -3.37
C GLY A 66 -8.88 -27.89 -2.35
N GLU A 67 -9.72 -28.55 -1.54
CA GLU A 67 -10.72 -27.90 -0.66
C GLU A 67 -10.15 -26.77 0.21
N LYS A 68 -9.05 -27.02 0.92
CA LYS A 68 -8.44 -26.04 1.83
C LYS A 68 -7.93 -24.81 1.11
N GLU A 69 -7.31 -24.99 -0.06
CA GLU A 69 -6.72 -23.88 -0.80
C GLU A 69 -7.80 -23.11 -1.57
N ALA A 70 -8.80 -23.80 -2.14
CA ALA A 70 -9.98 -23.19 -2.73
C ALA A 70 -10.71 -22.25 -1.74
N GLN A 71 -10.98 -22.70 -0.51
CA GLN A 71 -11.58 -21.88 0.54
C GLN A 71 -10.72 -20.66 0.92
N ARG A 72 -9.40 -20.83 0.96
CA ARG A 72 -8.46 -19.74 1.25
C ARG A 72 -8.40 -18.70 0.13
N TRP A 73 -8.53 -19.12 -1.12
CA TRP A 73 -8.62 -18.23 -2.27
C TRP A 73 -9.96 -17.48 -2.27
N LEU A 74 -11.08 -18.19 -2.08
CA LEU A 74 -12.41 -17.59 -1.99
C LEU A 74 -12.45 -16.50 -0.93
N LYS A 75 -11.99 -16.80 0.29
CA LYS A 75 -11.91 -15.81 1.38
C LYS A 75 -11.11 -14.58 0.97
N LYS A 76 -9.99 -14.76 0.26
CA LYS A 76 -9.13 -13.65 -0.17
C LYS A 76 -9.78 -12.82 -1.28
N LEU A 77 -10.48 -13.45 -2.22
CA LEU A 77 -11.21 -12.78 -3.31
C LEU A 77 -12.41 -11.99 -2.78
N GLN A 78 -13.08 -12.50 -1.75
CA GLN A 78 -14.21 -11.83 -1.10
C GLN A 78 -13.80 -10.76 -0.08
N THR A 79 -12.55 -10.78 0.40
CA THR A 79 -12.07 -9.77 1.35
C THR A 79 -11.76 -8.48 0.58
N PRO A 80 -12.43 -7.35 0.89
CA PRO A 80 -12.11 -6.09 0.24
C PRO A 80 -10.63 -5.71 0.44
N PRO A 81 -10.02 -5.00 -0.51
CA PRO A 81 -8.66 -4.48 -0.33
C PRO A 81 -8.58 -3.61 0.93
N PRO A 82 -7.45 -3.63 1.66
CA PRO A 82 -7.30 -2.76 2.82
C PRO A 82 -7.42 -1.29 2.40
N THR A 83 -8.20 -0.52 3.17
CA THR A 83 -8.38 0.91 2.96
C THR A 83 -7.04 1.66 3.08
N LEU A 84 -6.97 2.87 2.54
CA LEU A 84 -5.77 3.70 2.72
C LEU A 84 -5.49 4.01 4.19
N ALA A 85 -6.53 4.28 4.99
CA ALA A 85 -6.40 4.42 6.45
C ALA A 85 -5.73 3.19 7.08
N ALA A 86 -6.21 1.98 6.76
CA ALA A 86 -5.63 0.73 7.26
C ALA A 86 -4.19 0.50 6.77
N LYS A 87 -3.89 0.88 5.51
CA LYS A 87 -2.52 0.81 4.97
C LYS A 87 -1.58 1.76 5.72
N LEU A 88 -2.02 2.98 6.01
CA LEU A 88 -1.25 3.97 6.77
C LEU A 88 -1.21 3.64 8.27
N GLY A 89 -2.14 2.83 8.77
CA GLY A 89 -2.29 2.53 10.19
C GLY A 89 -2.93 3.67 10.98
N VAL A 90 -3.73 4.49 10.31
CA VAL A 90 -4.43 5.65 10.90
C VAL A 90 -5.81 5.21 11.36
N SER A 91 -6.15 5.47 12.62
CA SER A 91 -7.46 5.22 13.23
C SER A 91 -7.66 6.13 14.44
N ALA A 92 -8.82 6.07 15.09
CA ALA A 92 -9.07 6.78 16.34
C ALA A 92 -8.11 6.34 17.47
N GLU A 93 -7.71 5.07 17.49
CA GLU A 93 -6.77 4.49 18.46
C GLU A 93 -5.30 4.78 18.09
N ASN A 94 -5.03 5.08 16.81
CA ASN A 94 -3.71 5.42 16.29
C ASN A 94 -3.76 6.75 15.53
N PRO A 95 -4.02 7.87 16.22
CA PRO A 95 -4.21 9.15 15.56
C PRO A 95 -2.91 9.66 14.94
N ALA A 96 -3.03 10.29 13.78
CA ALA A 96 -1.96 10.96 13.07
C ALA A 96 -2.04 12.48 13.31
N LEU A 97 -0.87 13.11 13.41
CA LEU A 97 -0.75 14.55 13.20
C LEU A 97 -0.50 14.78 11.70
N LEU A 98 -1.26 15.66 11.06
CA LEU A 98 -1.07 16.02 9.66
C LEU A 98 -0.28 17.33 9.54
N ILE A 99 0.75 17.36 8.69
CA ILE A 99 1.37 18.60 8.21
C ILE A 99 1.32 18.66 6.68
N GLY A 100 1.06 19.86 6.16
CA GLY A 100 0.89 20.10 4.73
C GLY A 100 -0.47 19.65 4.18
N PRO A 101 -0.68 19.75 2.85
CA PRO A 101 0.26 20.34 1.89
C PRO A 101 0.44 21.84 2.13
N THR A 102 1.58 22.39 1.70
CA THR A 102 1.85 23.84 1.74
C THR A 102 1.39 24.57 0.48
N VAL A 103 1.08 23.81 -0.57
CA VAL A 103 0.58 24.27 -1.87
C VAL A 103 -0.60 23.41 -2.29
N GLY A 104 -1.70 24.04 -2.69
CA GLY A 104 -2.91 23.35 -3.12
C GLY A 104 -3.70 22.73 -1.96
N THR A 105 -4.62 21.84 -2.29
CA THR A 105 -5.48 21.13 -1.33
C THR A 105 -4.97 19.73 -1.07
N LEU A 106 -5.38 19.15 0.07
CA LEU A 106 -5.11 17.74 0.38
C LEU A 106 -5.74 16.85 -0.70
N ASP A 107 -5.01 15.80 -1.10
CA ASP A 107 -5.53 14.78 -2.03
C ASP A 107 -6.79 14.12 -1.43
N PRO A 108 -7.89 13.96 -2.20
CA PRO A 108 -9.15 13.43 -1.66
C PRO A 108 -9.02 12.04 -1.03
N ALA A 109 -8.22 11.14 -1.62
CA ALA A 109 -8.04 9.80 -1.07
C ALA A 109 -7.28 9.85 0.27
N LEU A 110 -6.30 10.75 0.38
CA LEU A 110 -5.61 10.99 1.64
C LEU A 110 -6.54 11.65 2.68
N ALA A 111 -7.34 12.63 2.28
CA ALA A 111 -8.32 13.27 3.16
C ALA A 111 -9.29 12.26 3.76
N GLU A 112 -9.86 11.39 2.91
CA GLU A 112 -10.74 10.29 3.34
C GLU A 112 -10.03 9.35 4.31
N ALA A 113 -8.79 8.95 3.99
CA ALA A 113 -8.01 8.05 4.83
C ALA A 113 -7.69 8.61 6.23
N LEU A 114 -7.64 9.94 6.36
CA LEU A 114 -7.27 10.61 7.60
C LEU A 114 -8.49 11.10 8.41
N ALA A 115 -9.68 11.18 7.80
CA ALA A 115 -10.86 11.81 8.40
C ALA A 115 -11.23 11.29 9.80
N GLY A 116 -11.06 9.98 10.04
CA GLY A 116 -11.38 9.34 11.32
C GLY A 116 -10.21 9.18 12.30
N GLY A 117 -9.04 9.77 12.01
CA GLY A 117 -7.83 9.51 12.79
C GLY A 117 -6.82 10.65 12.79
N ILE A 118 -7.26 11.90 12.65
CA ILE A 118 -6.39 13.07 12.87
C ILE A 118 -6.51 13.55 14.33
N THR A 119 -5.38 13.96 14.91
CA THR A 119 -5.34 14.76 16.14
C THR A 119 -4.57 16.06 15.89
N THR A 120 -4.90 17.12 16.61
CA THR A 120 -4.11 18.36 16.69
C THR A 120 -3.16 18.34 17.89
N ASN A 121 -3.31 17.38 18.79
CA ASN A 121 -2.44 17.23 19.96
C ASN A 121 -1.18 16.43 19.59
N VAL A 122 -0.05 17.13 19.52
CA VAL A 122 1.27 16.56 19.21
C VAL A 122 1.65 15.39 20.15
N ARG A 123 1.16 15.39 21.39
CA ARG A 123 1.46 14.35 22.38
C ARG A 123 0.64 13.07 22.20
N GLU A 124 -0.54 13.17 21.57
CA GLU A 124 -1.41 12.01 21.31
C GLU A 124 -1.06 11.31 20.00
N ALA A 125 -0.47 12.05 19.05
CA ALA A 125 -0.11 11.56 17.75
C ALA A 125 0.80 10.31 17.85
N ARG A 126 0.38 9.21 17.22
CA ARG A 126 1.15 7.96 17.09
C ARG A 126 2.05 7.96 15.86
N MET A 127 1.76 8.86 14.92
CA MET A 127 2.60 9.13 13.76
C MET A 127 2.40 10.55 13.25
N LEU A 128 3.38 11.04 12.51
CA LEU A 128 3.26 12.20 11.64
C LEU A 128 2.85 11.73 10.24
N VAL A 129 1.94 12.43 9.58
CA VAL A 129 1.70 12.34 8.13
C VAL A 129 2.12 13.67 7.54
N ALA A 130 3.19 13.66 6.76
CA ALA A 130 3.77 14.86 6.17
C ALA A 130 3.59 14.86 4.65
N VAL A 131 2.79 15.80 4.15
CA VAL A 131 2.55 15.98 2.71
C VAL A 131 3.52 17.03 2.18
N LEU A 132 4.47 16.60 1.36
CA LEU A 132 5.52 17.45 0.82
C LEU A 132 5.20 17.85 -0.61
N SER A 133 5.20 19.15 -0.87
CA SER A 133 4.99 19.76 -2.18
C SER A 133 6.31 20.09 -2.88
N LYS A 134 7.42 20.19 -2.13
CA LYS A 134 8.75 20.49 -2.67
C LYS A 134 9.89 19.95 -1.79
N PRO A 135 11.09 19.69 -2.34
CA PRO A 135 12.22 19.15 -1.59
C PRO A 135 12.64 19.97 -0.36
N SER A 136 12.52 21.30 -0.42
CA SER A 136 12.90 22.20 0.68
C SER A 136 12.10 21.99 1.97
N GLU A 137 11.01 21.22 1.94
CA GLU A 137 10.17 20.95 3.10
C GLU A 137 10.63 19.74 3.92
N LEU A 138 11.54 18.92 3.37
CA LEU A 138 12.07 17.74 4.05
C LEU A 138 12.76 18.11 5.37
N GLU A 139 13.63 19.13 5.37
CA GLU A 139 14.37 19.52 6.58
C GLU A 139 13.43 20.03 7.66
N ARG A 140 12.46 20.89 7.31
CA ARG A 140 11.45 21.41 8.26
C ARG A 140 10.59 20.30 8.84
N MET A 141 10.17 19.33 8.02
CA MET A 141 9.43 18.17 8.49
C MET A 141 10.26 17.35 9.48
N ALA A 142 11.52 17.09 9.17
CA ALA A 142 12.40 16.30 10.02
C ALA A 142 12.70 17.01 11.36
N GLU A 143 12.93 18.32 11.32
CA GLU A 143 13.10 19.16 12.52
C GLU A 143 11.86 19.13 13.40
N PHE A 144 10.68 19.28 12.81
CA PHE A 144 9.41 19.21 13.54
C PHE A 144 9.19 17.81 14.15
N HIS A 145 9.34 16.74 13.35
CA HIS A 145 9.16 15.37 13.83
C HIS A 145 10.17 14.99 14.94
N ALA A 146 11.38 15.55 14.91
CA ALA A 146 12.37 15.33 15.98
C ALA A 146 11.89 15.83 17.36
N THR A 147 10.96 16.80 17.40
CA THR A 147 10.33 17.29 18.64
C THR A 147 9.21 16.38 19.15
N MET A 148 8.71 15.46 18.32
CA MET A 148 7.61 14.58 18.66
C MET A 148 8.06 13.38 19.51
N ILE A 149 7.14 12.91 20.36
CA ILE A 149 7.33 11.67 21.12
C ILE A 149 7.31 10.48 20.17
N CYS A 150 6.37 10.44 19.22
CA CYS A 150 6.31 9.40 18.21
C CYS A 150 7.57 9.40 17.33
N LYS A 151 7.96 8.23 16.86
CA LYS A 151 9.13 8.05 15.98
C LYS A 151 8.74 7.67 14.55
N THR A 152 7.46 7.61 14.25
CA THR A 152 6.92 7.16 12.96
C THR A 152 6.44 8.35 12.16
N VAL A 153 6.89 8.47 10.92
CA VAL A 153 6.39 9.45 9.96
C VAL A 153 6.07 8.77 8.63
N TRP A 154 4.89 9.08 8.09
CA TRP A 154 4.58 8.87 6.68
C TRP A 154 4.94 10.12 5.91
N VAL A 155 5.91 10.00 4.99
CA VAL A 155 6.23 11.06 4.05
C VAL A 155 5.45 10.81 2.77
N VAL A 156 4.54 11.72 2.44
CA VAL A 156 3.71 11.70 1.24
C VAL A 156 4.30 12.66 0.22
N TYR A 157 4.60 12.17 -0.99
CA TYR A 157 5.26 12.93 -2.05
C TYR A 157 4.79 12.50 -3.44
N PRO A 158 5.00 13.33 -4.48
CA PRO A 158 4.67 12.99 -5.86
C PRO A 158 5.38 11.71 -6.34
N LYS A 159 4.73 10.93 -7.20
CA LYS A 159 5.33 9.79 -7.89
C LYS A 159 5.22 9.95 -9.41
N GLY A 160 6.11 9.27 -10.13
CA GLY A 160 6.15 9.28 -11.60
C GLY A 160 7.22 10.20 -12.20
N PRO A 161 7.29 10.28 -13.54
CA PRO A 161 8.29 11.09 -14.22
C PRO A 161 8.19 12.58 -13.83
N GLY A 162 9.32 13.21 -13.50
CA GLY A 162 9.36 14.61 -13.10
C GLY A 162 8.85 14.92 -11.69
N ALA A 163 8.54 13.89 -10.88
CA ALA A 163 8.16 14.07 -9.49
C ALA A 163 9.26 14.78 -8.68
N SER A 164 8.89 15.83 -7.96
CA SER A 164 9.77 16.54 -7.03
C SER A 164 9.00 16.87 -5.75
N PRO A 165 9.46 16.44 -4.55
CA PRO A 165 10.64 15.62 -4.34
C PRO A 165 10.46 14.19 -4.89
N SER A 166 11.52 13.67 -5.49
CA SER A 166 11.60 12.30 -5.99
C SER A 166 11.80 11.31 -4.84
N GLU A 167 11.48 10.03 -5.07
CA GLU A 167 11.72 8.96 -4.09
C GLU A 167 13.19 8.88 -3.65
N ALA A 168 14.14 9.08 -4.59
CA ALA A 168 15.56 9.05 -4.31
C ALA A 168 16.00 10.20 -3.40
N GLU A 169 15.49 11.42 -3.63
CA GLU A 169 15.76 12.59 -2.78
C GLU A 169 15.20 12.38 -1.37
N VAL A 170 13.94 11.94 -1.25
CA VAL A 170 13.31 11.65 0.04
C VAL A 170 14.10 10.58 0.79
N ARG A 171 14.38 9.44 0.16
CA ARG A 171 15.07 8.32 0.81
C ARG A 171 16.49 8.70 1.24
N THR A 172 17.22 9.43 0.41
CA THR A 172 18.59 9.88 0.72
C THR A 172 18.60 10.83 1.92
N ALA A 173 17.72 11.83 1.93
CA ALA A 173 17.60 12.78 3.04
C ALA A 173 17.20 12.07 4.35
N MET A 174 16.14 11.27 4.31
CA MET A 174 15.62 10.57 5.49
C MET A 174 16.67 9.63 6.11
N ARG A 175 17.37 8.83 5.29
CA ARG A 175 18.45 7.95 5.78
C ARG A 175 19.62 8.73 6.36
N GLY A 176 19.99 9.86 5.74
CA GLY A 176 21.01 10.78 6.28
C GLY A 176 20.66 11.33 7.66
N TRP A 177 19.39 11.35 8.03
CA TRP A 177 18.89 11.79 9.34
C TRP A 177 18.56 10.65 10.31
N GLY A 178 18.94 9.40 10.01
CA GLY A 178 18.76 8.25 10.92
C GLY A 178 17.38 7.59 10.83
N TYR A 179 16.61 7.90 9.80
CA TYR A 179 15.35 7.23 9.53
C TYR A 179 15.53 5.96 8.69
N VAL A 180 14.72 4.95 8.98
CA VAL A 180 14.65 3.70 8.22
C VAL A 180 13.26 3.57 7.61
N ASP A 181 13.20 3.41 6.29
CA ASP A 181 11.97 3.06 5.59
C ASP A 181 11.60 1.59 5.83
N ASN A 182 10.32 1.31 6.09
CA ASN A 182 9.86 -0.08 6.29
C ASN A 182 8.51 -0.42 5.63
N LYS A 183 7.83 0.57 5.04
CA LYS A 183 6.56 0.35 4.32
C LYS A 183 6.37 1.45 3.29
N THR A 184 5.78 1.11 2.16
CA THR A 184 5.32 2.07 1.16
C THR A 184 3.86 1.77 0.83
N SER A 185 3.10 2.80 0.47
CA SER A 185 1.71 2.68 0.06
C SER A 185 1.39 3.69 -1.03
N ALA A 186 0.74 3.24 -2.10
CA ALA A 186 0.15 4.16 -3.05
C ALA A 186 -1.01 4.90 -2.37
N VAL A 187 -1.02 6.23 -2.51
CA VAL A 187 -2.07 7.12 -2.01
C VAL A 187 -3.09 7.38 -3.11
N SER A 188 -2.61 7.87 -4.25
CA SER A 188 -3.39 8.10 -5.47
C SER A 188 -2.51 7.83 -6.70
N ASP A 189 -2.99 8.11 -7.91
CA ASP A 189 -2.17 8.00 -9.13
C ASP A 189 -0.98 8.97 -9.14
N LYS A 190 -1.09 10.06 -8.37
CA LYS A 190 -0.07 11.11 -8.31
C LYS A 190 0.82 11.05 -7.08
N LEU A 191 0.38 10.38 -6.02
CA LEU A 191 1.06 10.39 -4.73
C LEU A 191 1.43 8.99 -4.23
N THR A 192 2.57 8.91 -3.55
CA THR A 192 2.98 7.76 -2.74
C THR A 192 3.28 8.21 -1.32
N ALA A 193 3.11 7.30 -0.37
CA ALA A 193 3.50 7.49 1.02
C ALA A 193 4.54 6.44 1.39
N THR A 194 5.66 6.86 1.95
CA THR A 194 6.67 5.95 2.52
C THR A 194 6.77 6.19 4.02
N ARG A 195 6.64 5.10 4.79
CA ARG A 195 6.74 5.11 6.25
C ARG A 195 8.19 4.97 6.66
N TYR A 196 8.62 5.93 7.45
CA TYR A 196 9.93 5.98 8.06
C TYR A 196 9.79 5.90 9.58
N VAL A 197 10.75 5.22 10.22
CA VAL A 197 10.91 5.19 11.67
C VAL A 197 12.25 5.81 12.01
N LEU A 198 12.26 6.79 12.91
CA LEU A 198 13.48 7.37 13.46
C LEU A 198 14.11 6.33 14.40
N THR A 199 15.20 5.71 13.96
CA THR A 199 15.89 4.64 14.72
C THR A 199 17.14 5.12 15.43
N GLN A 200 17.70 6.23 14.97
CA GLN A 200 18.90 6.84 15.54
C GLN A 200 18.65 8.34 15.74
N PRO A 201 19.24 8.96 16.77
CA PRO A 201 19.25 10.41 16.84
C PRO A 201 19.96 10.98 15.60
N PRO A 202 19.47 12.08 15.00
CA PRO A 202 20.05 12.64 13.80
C PRO A 202 21.53 12.96 14.03
N ALA A 203 22.37 12.68 13.02
CA ALA A 203 23.79 12.99 13.08
C ALA A 203 23.96 14.47 13.46
N LYS A 204 24.65 14.75 14.58
CA LYS A 204 24.97 16.11 15.00
C LYS A 204 25.67 16.81 13.82
N LYS A 205 25.10 17.92 13.31
CA LYS A 205 25.80 18.79 12.35
C LYS A 205 27.16 19.10 12.96
N ARG A 206 28.25 18.61 12.36
CA ARG A 206 29.61 19.04 12.71
C ARG A 206 29.67 20.52 12.37
N VAL A 207 29.56 21.39 13.38
CA VAL A 207 29.86 22.81 13.23
C VAL A 207 31.33 22.87 12.84
N ARG A 208 31.61 23.12 11.56
CA ARG A 208 32.95 23.53 11.14
C ARG A 208 33.10 24.97 11.62
N ASN A 209 33.76 25.14 12.77
CA ASN A 209 34.29 26.45 13.13
C ASN A 209 35.24 26.87 12.00
N ARG A 210 34.89 27.94 11.29
CA ARG A 210 35.83 28.73 10.48
C ARG A 210 36.43 29.79 11.37
#